data_AF-K0VS42-F1
#
_entry.id   AF-K0VS42-F1
#
_cell.length_a   1.000
_cell.length_b   1.000
_cell.length_c   1.000
_cell.angle_alpha   90.00
_cell.angle_beta   90.00
_cell.angle_gamma   90.00
#
_symmetry.space_group_name_H-M   'P 1'
#
loop_
_entity.id
_entity.type
_entity.pdbx_description
1 polymer ?
#
loop_
_entity_poly.entity_id
_entity_poly.type
_entity_poly.pdbx_seq_one_letter_code
_entity_poly.pdbx_strand_id
1 'polypeptide(L)' 'MLVCPYHHRLHHRGGITITGPAHQLIVTDKTGKRLLGGSLARPPTTAPPDVPPCAGPTGERADWWWYQPFQPQPPPKVA' A
#
# COMPACT_ATOMS: atom_id res chain seq x y z
N MET A 1 4.67 -0.86 7.81
CA MET A 1 5.59 0.05 7.09
C MET A 1 5.78 -0.50 5.68
N LEU A 2 5.25 0.18 4.67
CA LEU A 2 5.41 -0.21 3.26
C LEU A 2 6.53 0.64 2.66
N VAL A 3 7.65 0.02 2.29
CA VAL A 3 8.73 0.68 1.55
C VAL A 3 8.15 1.15 0.21
N CYS A 4 8.35 2.42 -0.17
CA CYS A 4 7.76 2.94 -1.40
C CYS A 4 8.30 2.19 -2.65
N PRO A 5 7.56 2.18 -3.79
CA PRO A 5 7.95 1.42 -4.97
C PRO A 5 9.36 1.76 -5.50
N TYR A 6 9.78 3.02 -5.36
CA TYR A 6 11.11 3.46 -5.74
C TYR A 6 12.20 2.78 -4.92
N HIS A 7 12.11 2.83 -3.58
CA HIS A 7 13.08 2.20 -2.70
C HIS A 7 13.07 0.67 -2.82
N HIS A 8 11.91 0.07 -3.05
CA HIS A 8 11.83 -1.37 -3.30
C HIS A 8 12.60 -1.77 -4.57
N ARG A 9 12.44 -1.02 -5.68
CA ARG A 9 13.23 -1.23 -6.90
C ARG A 9 14.72 -0.98 -6.66
N LEU A 10 15.07 0.04 -5.88
CA LEU A 10 16.46 0.38 -5.60
C LEU A 10 17.18 -0.70 -4.77
N HIS A 11 16.46 -1.37 -3.87
CA HIS A 11 16.95 -2.51 -3.12
C HIS A 11 17.29 -3.70 -4.03
N HIS A 12 16.37 -4.09 -4.93
CA HIS A 12 16.64 -5.16 -5.91
C HIS A 12 17.79 -4.84 -6.87
N ARG A 13 18.07 -3.55 -7.11
CA ARG A 13 19.21 -3.09 -7.90
C ARG A 13 20.52 -3.01 -7.11
N GLY A 14 20.52 -3.29 -5.80
CA GLY A 14 21.70 -3.18 -4.94
C GLY A 14 22.14 -1.74 -4.62
N GLY A 15 21.28 -0.75 -4.88
CA GLY A 15 21.59 0.66 -4.56
C GLY A 15 21.43 1.00 -3.08
N ILE A 16 20.62 0.23 -2.37
CA ILE A 16 20.40 0.32 -0.92
C ILE A 16 20.29 -1.08 -0.31
N THR A 17 20.59 -1.18 0.99
CA THR A 17 20.34 -2.37 1.81
C THR A 17 19.25 -2.05 2.82
N ILE A 18 18.30 -2.96 3.00
CA ILE A 18 17.19 -2.83 3.95
C ILE A 18 17.33 -3.94 4.99
N THR A 19 17.49 -3.59 6.26
CA THR A 19 17.66 -4.54 7.37
C THR A 19 16.76 -4.23 8.56
N GLY A 20 16.58 -5.20 9.45
CA GLY A 20 15.80 -5.08 10.67
C GLY A 20 14.32 -5.45 10.51
N PRO A 21 13.56 -5.47 11.63
CA PRO A 21 12.14 -5.77 11.60
C PRO A 21 11.33 -4.59 11.02
N ALA A 22 10.12 -4.86 10.55
CA ALA A 22 9.30 -3.87 9.82
C ALA A 22 8.95 -2.59 10.61
N HIS A 23 9.09 -2.60 11.94
CA HIS A 23 8.88 -1.44 12.82
C HIS A 23 10.18 -0.69 13.15
N GLN A 24 11.34 -1.23 12.78
CA GLN A 24 12.66 -0.67 13.05
C GLN A 24 13.58 -0.88 11.84
N LEU A 25 13.10 -0.50 10.66
CA LEU A 25 13.88 -0.65 9.44
C LEU A 25 15.07 0.30 9.43
N ILE A 26 16.22 -0.26 9.07
CA ILE A 26 17.46 0.47 8.79
C ILE A 26 17.69 0.39 7.29
N VAL A 27 17.88 1.55 6.66
CA VAL A 27 18.24 1.64 5.25
C VAL A 27 19.65 2.19 5.16
N THR A 28 20.52 1.51 4.41
CA THR A 28 21.87 1.99 4.10
C THR A 28 22.04 2.13 2.59
N ASP A 29 22.90 3.04 2.15
CA ASP A 29 23.34 3.07 0.76
C ASP A 29 24.35 1.94 0.46
N LYS A 30 24.78 1.85 -0.81
CA LYS A 30 25.79 0.88 -1.28
C LYS A 30 27.14 0.96 -0.55
N THR A 31 27.43 2.04 0.15
CA THR A 31 28.67 2.24 0.91
C THR A 31 28.51 1.88 2.39
N GLY A 32 27.30 1.46 2.79
CA GLY A 32 26.97 1.14 4.18
C GLY A 32 26.58 2.36 5.03
N LYS A 33 26.52 3.56 4.43
CA LYS A 33 26.09 4.76 5.15
C LYS A 33 24.59 4.71 5.38
N ARG A 34 24.17 4.93 6.64
CA ARG A 34 22.76 4.97 7.01
C ARG A 34 22.06 6.15 6.34
N LEU A 35 20.99 5.85 5.63
CA LEU A 35 20.05 6.84 5.11
C LEU A 35 19.09 7.21 6.24
N LEU A 36 19.11 8.48 6.63
CA LEU A 36 18.17 9.00 7.61
C LEU A 36 16.79 9.11 6.96
N GLY A 37 15.75 8.80 7.73
CA GLY A 37 14.36 8.86 7.27
C GLY A 37 13.95 10.29 6.93
N GLY A 38 14.17 10.69 5.68
CA GLY A 38 13.58 11.87 5.08
C GLY A 38 12.50 11.42 4.11
N SER A 39 11.28 11.94 4.28
CA SER A 39 10.27 11.82 3.24
C SER A 39 10.76 12.58 2.01
N LEU A 40 11.39 11.87 1.08
CA LEU A 40 11.63 12.35 -0.28
C LEU A 40 10.33 12.21 -1.08
N ALA A 41 9.18 12.62 -0.53
CA ALA A 41 7.98 12.78 -1.32
C ALA A 41 8.34 13.78 -2.42
N ARG A 42 8.76 13.25 -3.56
CA ARG A 42 9.21 14.04 -4.69
C ARG A 42 7.91 14.45 -5.37
N PRO A 43 7.52 15.73 -5.27
CA PRO A 43 6.31 16.17 -5.93
C PRO A 43 6.42 15.78 -7.41
N PRO A 44 5.36 15.25 -8.02
CA PRO A 44 5.38 14.99 -9.45
C PRO A 44 5.84 16.26 -10.18
N THR A 45 6.92 16.14 -10.95
CA THR A 45 7.49 17.26 -11.73
C THR A 45 6.84 17.41 -13.10
N THR A 46 5.97 16.48 -13.47
CA THR A 46 5.20 16.49 -14.70
C THR A 46 3.81 17.06 -14.42
N ALA A 47 3.19 17.66 -15.43
CA ALA A 47 1.80 18.09 -15.34
C ALA A 47 0.90 16.90 -14.91
N PRO A 48 -0.19 17.16 -14.17
CA PRO A 48 -1.23 16.17 -13.94
C PRO A 48 -1.71 15.60 -15.29
N PRO A 49 -2.13 14.33 -15.33
CA PRO A 49 -2.71 13.78 -16.55
C PRO A 49 -3.93 14.61 -16.96
N ASP A 50 -4.05 14.89 -18.27
CA ASP A 50 -5.20 15.58 -18.86
C ASP A 50 -6.39 14.61 -18.99
N VAL A 51 -6.92 14.21 -17.83
CA VAL A 51 -8.07 13.33 -17.70
C VAL A 51 -9.06 13.96 -16.73
N PRO A 52 -10.38 13.88 -17.01
CA PRO A 52 -11.39 14.32 -16.06
C PRO A 52 -11.22 13.60 -14.71
N PRO A 53 -11.51 14.27 -13.59
CA PRO A 53 -11.59 13.60 -12.29
C PRO A 53 -12.51 12.38 -12.36
N CYS A 54 -12.20 11.35 -11.59
CA CYS A 54 -13.11 10.21 -11.45
C CYS A 54 -14.50 10.73 -11.05
N ALA A 55 -15.52 10.43 -11.84
CA ALA A 55 -16.89 10.95 -11.68
C ALA A 55 -17.58 10.53 -10.37
N GLY A 56 -16.90 9.73 -9.54
CA GLY A 56 -17.47 9.07 -8.38
C GLY A 56 -18.29 7.84 -8.76
N PRO A 57 -18.78 7.09 -7.77
CA PRO A 57 -19.66 5.96 -8.02
C PRO A 57 -20.98 6.44 -8.61
N THR A 58 -21.53 5.70 -9.56
CA THR A 58 -22.81 5.94 -10.25
C THR A 58 -24.03 5.77 -9.33
N GLY A 59 -23.85 5.19 -8.15
CA GLY A 59 -24.95 4.82 -7.24
C GLY A 59 -25.74 3.60 -7.70
N GLU A 60 -25.27 2.89 -8.73
CA GLU A 60 -25.87 1.63 -9.17
C GLU A 60 -25.81 0.56 -8.07
N ARG A 61 -26.74 -0.41 -8.12
CA ARG A 61 -26.72 -1.53 -7.18
C ARG A 61 -25.47 -2.36 -7.46
N ALA A 62 -24.70 -2.63 -6.41
CA ALA A 62 -23.61 -3.57 -6.50
C ALA A 62 -24.16 -5.00 -6.65
N ASP A 63 -23.75 -5.68 -7.71
CA ASP A 63 -24.00 -7.11 -7.92
C ASP A 63 -22.91 -7.91 -7.18
N TRP A 64 -23.23 -8.35 -5.97
CA TRP A 64 -22.32 -9.09 -5.09
C TRP A 64 -22.26 -10.59 -5.45
N TRP A 65 -22.03 -10.93 -6.72
CA TRP A 65 -22.10 -12.31 -7.23
C TRP A 65 -21.06 -13.28 -6.61
N TRP A 66 -20.03 -12.76 -5.97
CA TRP A 66 -18.99 -13.55 -5.29
C TRP A 66 -19.13 -13.54 -3.76
N TYR A 67 -20.08 -12.78 -3.19
CA TYR A 67 -20.24 -12.66 -1.74
C TYR A 67 -21.57 -13.24 -1.29
N GLN A 68 -21.50 -14.35 -0.57
CA GLN A 68 -22.65 -14.92 0.11
C GLN A 68 -22.74 -14.33 1.52
N PRO A 69 -23.78 -13.53 1.84
CA PRO A 69 -23.90 -12.91 3.15
C PRO A 69 -24.03 -13.96 4.24
N PHE A 70 -23.35 -13.74 5.37
CA PHE A 70 -23.48 -14.59 6.54
C PHE A 70 -24.93 -14.63 7.02
N GLN A 71 -25.48 -15.84 7.16
CA GLN A 71 -26.76 -16.07 7.82
C GLN A 71 -26.51 -16.58 9.23
N PRO A 72 -26.97 -15.87 10.29
CA PRO A 72 -26.81 -16.34 11.66
C PRO A 72 -27.61 -17.63 11.87
N GLN A 73 -27.05 -18.55 12.65
CA GLN A 73 -27.78 -19.74 13.06
C GLN A 73 -28.92 -19.34 14.02
N PRO A 74 -30.11 -19.96 13.90
CA PRO A 74 -31.19 -19.73 14.85
C PRO A 74 -30.74 -20.14 16.27
N PRO A 75 -31.26 -19.46 17.32
CA PRO A 75 -30.92 -19.79 18.69
C PRO A 75 -31.29 -21.25 19.01
N PRO A 76 -30.50 -21.95 19.85
CA PRO A 76 -30.82 -23.32 20.24
C PRO A 76 -32.19 -23.38 20.92
N LYS A 77 -33.00 -24.38 20.57
CA LYS A 77 -34.28 -24.62 21.25
C LYS A 77 -34.00 -25.13 22.66
N VAL A 78 -34.55 -24.45 23.66
CA VAL A 78 -34.58 -24.95 25.05
C VAL A 78 -35.58 -26.11 25.09
N ALA A 79 -35.17 -27.23 25.70
CA ALA A 79 -36.01 -28.42 25.91
C ALA A 79 -37.03 -28.19 27.04
#